data_AF-A0A914NWS4-F1
#
_entry.id   AF-A0A914NWS4-F1
#
_cell.length_a   1.000
_cell.length_b   1.000
_cell.length_c   1.000
_cell.angle_alpha   90.00
_cell.angle_beta   90.00
_cell.angle_gamma   90.00
#
_symmetry.space_group_name_H-M   'P 1'
#
loop_
_entity.id
_entity.type
_entity.pdbx_description
1 polymer ?
#
loop_
_entity_poly.entity_id
_entity_poly.type
_entity_poly.pdbx_seq_one_letter_code
_entity_poly.pdbx_strand_id
1 'polypeptide(L)'
;MVQRETTTISTIAVRAEPHSTLVVALLKSINYVDFRIDEMQPGLLEIGKNPQDNTQLLLIHTDLFQRLLEKHQQVDDLLARAEQIASEQTEVSDVIVYEAMANGLATAWRGLSRQLEMRGYILSDTKRLYELALKQEELAKLLNSRLQSTK
;
A
#
# COMPACT_ATOMS: atom_id res chain seq x y z
N MET A 1 -12.62 -17.73 -5.72
CA MET A 1 -11.54 -17.14 -6.53
C MET A 1 -10.77 -18.28 -7.17
N VAL A 2 -10.54 -18.24 -8.49
CA VAL A 2 -9.69 -19.25 -9.15
C VAL A 2 -8.24 -18.91 -8.82
N GLN A 3 -7.56 -19.78 -8.09
CA GLN A 3 -6.13 -19.65 -7.84
C GLN A 3 -5.40 -20.01 -9.14
N ARG A 4 -4.78 -19.01 -9.77
CA ARG A 4 -3.97 -19.20 -10.98
C ARG A 4 -2.54 -19.49 -10.56
N GLU A 5 -1.87 -20.39 -11.28
CA GLU A 5 -0.44 -20.64 -11.04
C GLU A 5 0.37 -19.41 -11.46
N THR A 6 1.15 -18.90 -10.51
CA THR A 6 2.02 -17.74 -10.68
C THR A 6 3.38 -18.04 -10.09
N THR A 7 4.43 -17.60 -10.76
CA THR A 7 5.81 -17.65 -10.25
C THR A 7 6.27 -16.24 -9.91
N THR A 8 6.87 -16.05 -8.74
CA THR A 8 7.53 -14.79 -8.40
C THR A 8 8.79 -14.65 -9.25
N ILE A 9 8.87 -13.57 -10.03
CA ILE A 9 10.00 -13.29 -10.93
C ILE A 9 10.87 -12.12 -10.45
N SER A 10 10.36 -11.30 -9.53
CA SER A 10 11.12 -10.23 -8.89
C SER A 10 10.46 -9.83 -7.57
N THR A 11 11.23 -9.18 -6.70
CA THR A 11 10.77 -8.69 -5.40
C THR A 11 11.33 -7.30 -5.14
N ILE A 12 10.46 -6.38 -4.73
CA ILE A 12 10.82 -5.06 -4.22
C ILE A 12 10.63 -5.09 -2.71
N ALA A 13 11.73 -4.97 -1.96
CA ALA A 13 11.69 -4.88 -0.51
C ALA A 13 12.04 -3.47 -0.05
N VAL A 14 11.13 -2.86 0.69
CA VAL A 14 11.28 -1.55 1.34
C VAL A 14 11.34 -1.78 2.83
N ARG A 15 12.28 -1.11 3.51
CA ARG A 15 12.45 -1.19 4.96
C ARG A 15 12.55 0.20 5.56
N ALA A 16 12.00 0.34 6.76
CA ALA A 16 12.11 1.54 7.58
C ALA A 16 12.46 1.15 9.03
N GLU A 17 13.33 1.95 9.65
CA GLU A 17 13.87 1.70 10.98
C GLU A 17 12.80 1.87 12.08
N PRO A 18 12.83 1.08 13.17
CA PRO A 18 13.79 0.00 13.43
C PRO A 18 13.35 -1.36 12.88
N HIS A 19 12.06 -1.61 12.62
CA HIS A 19 11.56 -2.95 12.26
C HIS A 19 10.32 -2.95 11.37
N SER A 20 10.25 -2.06 10.39
CA SER A 20 9.10 -2.02 9.46
C SER A 20 9.52 -2.40 8.04
N THR A 21 8.68 -3.21 7.38
CA THR A 21 8.96 -3.81 6.08
C THR A 21 7.73 -3.75 5.19
N LEU A 22 7.96 -3.57 3.89
CA LEU A 22 6.98 -3.76 2.83
C LEU A 22 7.66 -4.52 1.71
N VAL A 23 7.18 -5.73 1.43
CA VAL A 23 7.69 -6.60 0.38
C VAL A 23 6.62 -6.75 -0.68
N VAL A 24 6.94 -6.34 -1.89
CA VAL A 24 6.09 -6.44 -3.07
C VAL A 24 6.69 -7.45 -4.03
N ALA A 25 5.94 -8.50 -4.35
CA ALA A 25 6.32 -9.50 -5.33
C ALA A 25 5.77 -9.14 -6.72
N LEU A 26 6.62 -9.27 -7.74
CA LEU A 26 6.23 -9.29 -9.14
C LEU A 26 5.96 -10.75 -9.54
N LEU A 27 4.71 -11.04 -9.86
CA LEU A 27 4.23 -12.37 -10.19
C LEU A 27 4.04 -12.47 -11.70
N LYS A 28 4.50 -13.58 -12.30
CA LYS A 28 4.27 -13.91 -13.70
C LYS A 28 3.47 -15.20 -13.80
N SER A 29 2.48 -15.20 -14.68
CA SER A 29 1.85 -16.41 -15.23
C SER A 29 2.08 -16.47 -16.74
N ILE A 30 1.51 -17.47 -17.42
CA ILE A 30 1.68 -17.65 -18.87
C ILE A 30 1.21 -16.41 -19.64
N ASN A 31 0.08 -15.83 -19.23
CA ASN A 31 -0.59 -14.75 -19.98
C ASN A 31 -0.71 -13.42 -19.24
N TYR A 32 -0.13 -13.27 -18.04
CA TYR A 32 -0.20 -12.00 -17.31
C TYR A 32 0.93 -11.81 -16.31
N VAL A 33 1.11 -10.56 -15.91
CA VAL A 33 2.02 -10.12 -14.85
C VAL A 33 1.22 -9.32 -13.83
N ASP A 34 1.55 -9.44 -12.54
CA ASP A 34 0.84 -8.78 -11.45
C ASP A 34 1.80 -8.37 -10.31
N PHE A 35 1.39 -7.40 -9.50
CA PHE A 35 2.08 -6.98 -8.30
C PHE A 35 1.24 -7.33 -7.07
N ARG A 36 1.88 -7.91 -6.05
CA ARG A 36 1.22 -8.29 -4.81
C ARG A 36 2.06 -7.90 -3.60
N ILE A 37 1.40 -7.45 -2.53
CA ILE A 37 2.04 -7.37 -1.21
C ILE A 37 2.26 -8.79 -0.71
N ASP A 38 3.51 -9.22 -0.64
CA ASP A 38 3.90 -10.54 -0.17
C ASP A 38 4.10 -10.55 1.35
N GLU A 39 4.66 -9.46 1.89
CA GLU A 39 4.83 -9.25 3.33
C GLU A 39 4.68 -7.76 3.66
N MET A 40 4.07 -7.46 4.80
CA MET A 40 4.08 -6.11 5.38
C MET A 40 4.15 -6.20 6.90
N GLN A 41 5.09 -5.47 7.49
CA GLN A 41 5.20 -5.27 8.94
C GLN A 41 5.28 -3.77 9.23
N PRO A 42 4.36 -3.18 10.02
CA PRO A 42 3.16 -3.78 10.59
C PRO A 42 2.16 -4.27 9.54
N GLY A 43 1.28 -5.21 9.91
CA GLY A 43 0.35 -5.86 8.99
C GLY A 43 -0.55 -4.88 8.23
N LEU A 44 -0.90 -5.24 6.99
CA LEU A 44 -1.68 -4.41 6.08
C LEU A 44 -3.03 -3.97 6.69
N LEU A 45 -3.66 -4.84 7.47
CA LEU A 45 -4.98 -4.58 8.08
C LEU A 45 -4.91 -4.06 9.52
N GLU A 46 -3.71 -3.80 10.04
CA GLU A 46 -3.56 -3.22 11.37
C GLU A 46 -3.96 -1.74 11.38
N ILE A 47 -4.85 -1.37 12.30
CA ILE A 47 -5.37 0.00 12.46
C ILE A 47 -4.98 0.66 13.80
N GLY A 48 -4.42 -0.12 14.74
CA GLY A 48 -4.01 0.34 16.08
C GLY A 48 -5.10 0.15 17.12
N LYS A 49 -4.70 -0.16 18.37
CA LYS A 49 -5.66 -0.42 19.46
C LYS A 49 -5.96 0.83 20.29
N ASN A 50 -5.11 1.84 20.18
CA ASN A 50 -5.21 3.10 20.90
C ASN A 50 -4.66 4.26 20.01
N PRO A 51 -4.85 5.54 20.43
CA PRO A 51 -4.41 6.70 19.64
C PRO A 51 -2.91 6.71 19.31
N GLN A 52 -2.08 6.27 20.25
CA GLN A 52 -0.62 6.23 20.09
C GLN A 52 -0.22 5.17 19.06
N ASP A 53 -0.76 3.95 19.18
CA ASP A 53 -0.54 2.85 18.23
C ASP A 53 -0.94 3.28 16.81
N ASN A 54 -2.14 3.84 16.63
CA ASN A 54 -2.62 4.27 15.32
C ASN A 54 -1.74 5.37 14.71
N THR A 55 -1.31 6.34 15.53
CA THR A 55 -0.39 7.40 15.07
C THR A 55 0.94 6.80 14.59
N GLN A 56 1.49 5.83 15.33
CA GLN A 56 2.71 5.13 14.92
C GLN A 56 2.51 4.33 13.62
N LEU A 57 1.38 3.62 13.48
CA LEU A 57 1.05 2.89 12.26
C LEU A 57 0.94 3.82 11.04
N LEU A 58 0.33 5.00 11.21
CA LEU A 58 0.21 6.00 10.14
C LEU A 58 1.59 6.55 9.72
N LEU A 59 2.46 6.85 10.68
CA LEU A 59 3.82 7.33 10.41
C LEU A 59 4.64 6.28 9.64
N ILE A 60 4.66 5.04 10.14
CA ILE A 60 5.36 3.93 9.48
C ILE A 60 4.81 3.70 8.08
N HIS A 61 3.47 3.71 7.92
CA HIS A 61 2.84 3.54 6.63
C HIS A 61 3.27 4.61 5.62
N THR A 62 3.27 5.87 6.05
CA THR A 62 3.62 7.01 5.21
C THR A 62 5.07 6.91 4.74
N ASP A 63 5.98 6.56 5.64
CA ASP A 63 7.41 6.36 5.32
C ASP A 63 7.62 5.17 4.37
N LEU A 64 7.02 4.01 4.65
CA LEU A 64 7.12 2.84 3.77
C LEU A 64 6.53 3.12 2.38
N PHE A 65 5.39 3.81 2.31
CA PHE A 65 4.75 4.13 1.04
C PHE A 65 5.59 5.15 0.25
N GLN A 66 6.11 6.19 0.90
CA GLN A 66 7.01 7.15 0.25
C GLN A 66 8.25 6.46 -0.30
N ARG A 67 8.91 5.60 0.48
CA ARG A 67 10.08 4.84 0.02
C ARG A 67 9.76 3.89 -1.14
N LEU A 68 8.55 3.32 -1.18
CA LEU A 68 8.10 2.54 -2.33
C LEU A 68 7.93 3.44 -3.56
N LEU A 69 7.36 4.64 -3.41
CA LEU A 69 7.24 5.62 -4.48
C LEU A 69 8.60 6.15 -4.95
N GLU A 70 9.62 6.21 -4.09
CA GLU A 70 10.99 6.51 -4.52
C GLU A 70 11.59 5.39 -5.42
N LYS A 71 11.04 4.18 -5.35
CA LYS A 71 11.34 3.09 -6.30
C LYS A 71 10.48 3.15 -7.56
N HIS A 72 9.51 4.06 -7.65
CA HIS A 72 8.61 4.19 -8.81
C HIS A 72 9.39 4.38 -10.12
N GLN A 73 10.48 5.16 -10.12
CA GLN A 73 11.32 5.32 -11.31
C GLN A 73 11.87 3.98 -11.81
N GLN A 74 12.23 3.05 -10.91
CA GLN A 74 12.73 1.73 -11.31
C GLN A 74 11.61 0.85 -11.88
N VAL A 75 10.37 1.04 -11.41
CA VAL A 75 9.19 0.38 -11.94
C VAL A 75 8.83 0.97 -13.31
N ASP A 76 8.94 2.27 -13.49
CA ASP A 76 8.72 2.96 -14.77
C ASP A 76 9.77 2.57 -15.81
N ASP A 77 11.03 2.46 -15.40
CA ASP A 77 12.11 1.97 -16.27
C ASP A 77 11.87 0.50 -16.68
N LEU A 78 11.33 -0.33 -15.78
CA LEU A 78 10.93 -1.71 -16.08
C LEU A 78 9.73 -1.77 -17.03
N LEU A 79 8.74 -0.89 -16.84
CA LEU A 79 7.58 -0.75 -17.71
C LEU A 79 7.98 -0.30 -19.12
N ALA A 80 8.81 0.73 -19.22
CA ALA A 80 9.32 1.25 -20.49
C ALA A 80 10.13 0.19 -21.26
N ARG A 81 10.94 -0.61 -20.56
CA ARG A 81 11.64 -1.75 -21.18
C ARG A 81 10.67 -2.82 -21.68
N ALA A 82 9.60 -3.10 -20.94
CA ALA A 82 8.58 -4.05 -21.37
C ALA A 82 7.84 -3.56 -22.64
N GLU A 83 7.52 -2.27 -22.71
CA GLU A 83 6.92 -1.63 -23.88
C GLU A 83 7.87 -1.66 -25.09
N GLN A 84 9.16 -1.37 -24.87
CA GLN A 84 10.17 -1.45 -25.94
C GLN A 84 10.28 -2.87 -26.50
N ILE A 85 10.35 -3.89 -25.65
CA ILE A 85 10.38 -5.30 -26.08
C ILE A 85 9.12 -5.66 -26.88
N ALA A 86 7.95 -5.13 -26.52
CA ALA A 86 6.72 -5.32 -27.29
C ALA A 86 6.83 -4.71 -28.70
N SER A 87 7.42 -3.51 -28.80
CA SER A 87 7.58 -2.77 -30.06
C SER A 87 8.60 -3.38 -31.03
N GLU A 88 9.56 -4.15 -30.51
CA GLU A 88 10.58 -4.84 -31.30
C GLU A 88 10.10 -6.17 -31.89
N GLN A 89 8.93 -6.68 -31.49
CA GLN A 89 8.40 -7.94 -32.02
C GLN A 89 7.86 -7.78 -33.44
N THR A 90 8.14 -8.78 -34.28
CA THR A 90 7.70 -8.82 -35.68
C THR A 90 6.52 -9.76 -35.91
N GLU A 91 6.31 -10.74 -35.02
CA GLU A 91 5.14 -11.62 -35.06
C GLU A 91 3.94 -10.97 -34.36
N VAL A 92 2.80 -10.92 -35.06
CA VAL A 92 1.56 -10.29 -34.57
C VAL A 92 1.09 -10.91 -33.25
N SER A 93 1.25 -12.23 -33.08
CA SER A 93 0.91 -12.92 -31.83
C SER A 93 1.74 -12.42 -30.65
N ASP A 94 3.03 -12.19 -30.86
CA ASP A 94 3.94 -11.75 -29.80
C ASP A 94 3.67 -10.30 -29.44
N VAL A 95 3.49 -9.41 -30.42
CA VAL A 95 3.13 -8.00 -30.20
C VAL A 95 1.92 -7.90 -29.25
N ILE A 96 0.84 -8.65 -29.53
CA ILE A 96 -0.39 -8.62 -28.72
C ILE A 96 -0.12 -9.08 -27.28
N VAL A 97 0.67 -10.14 -27.10
CA VAL A 97 0.99 -10.69 -25.78
C VAL A 97 1.82 -9.71 -24.97
N TYR A 98 2.89 -9.15 -25.56
CA TYR A 98 3.78 -8.24 -24.86
C TYR A 98 3.09 -6.89 -24.53
N GLU A 99 2.25 -6.37 -25.43
CA GLU A 99 1.45 -5.17 -25.16
C GLU A 99 0.44 -5.42 -24.02
N ALA A 100 -0.24 -6.57 -24.04
CA ALA A 100 -1.15 -6.95 -22.95
C ALA A 100 -0.42 -7.12 -21.61
N MET A 101 0.80 -7.66 -21.62
CA MET A 101 1.63 -7.80 -20.42
C MET A 101 2.10 -6.45 -19.87
N ALA A 102 2.54 -5.52 -20.72
CA ALA A 102 2.94 -4.17 -20.32
C ALA A 102 1.75 -3.41 -19.70
N ASN A 103 0.59 -3.43 -20.36
CA ASN A 103 -0.65 -2.85 -19.84
C ASN A 103 -1.09 -3.50 -18.52
N GLY A 104 -0.94 -4.82 -18.41
CA GLY A 104 -1.20 -5.57 -17.18
C GLY A 104 -0.32 -5.11 -16.04
N LEU A 105 0.99 -4.94 -16.28
CA LEU A 105 1.96 -4.48 -15.30
C LEU A 105 1.65 -3.06 -14.80
N ALA A 106 1.35 -2.13 -15.71
CA ALA A 106 0.99 -0.75 -15.35
C ALA A 106 -0.32 -0.69 -14.55
N THR A 107 -1.28 -1.55 -14.89
CA THR A 107 -2.57 -1.64 -14.18
C THR A 107 -2.39 -2.25 -12.79
N ALA A 108 -1.59 -3.31 -12.67
CA ALA A 108 -1.25 -3.94 -11.40
C ALA A 108 -0.54 -2.98 -10.45
N TRP A 109 0.45 -2.23 -10.94
CA TRP A 109 1.16 -1.23 -10.14
C TRP A 109 0.21 -0.13 -9.62
N ARG A 110 -0.62 0.44 -10.51
CA ARG A 110 -1.64 1.43 -10.11
C ARG A 110 -2.63 0.86 -9.09
N GLY A 111 -3.02 -0.40 -9.25
CA GLY A 111 -3.90 -1.11 -8.30
C GLY A 111 -3.26 -1.23 -6.92
N LEU A 112 -2.00 -1.65 -6.85
CA LEU A 112 -1.22 -1.75 -5.62
C LEU A 112 -1.07 -0.39 -4.94
N SER A 113 -0.64 0.64 -5.68
CA SER A 113 -0.48 2.00 -5.15
C SER A 113 -1.79 2.53 -4.56
N ARG A 114 -2.91 2.30 -5.25
CA ARG A 114 -4.24 2.67 -4.74
C ARG A 114 -4.59 1.93 -3.44
N GLN A 115 -4.24 0.64 -3.31
CA GLN A 115 -4.48 -0.11 -2.07
C GLN A 115 -3.70 0.49 -0.89
N LEU A 116 -2.44 0.89 -1.13
CA LEU A 116 -1.62 1.53 -0.11
C LEU A 116 -2.14 2.93 0.24
N GLU A 117 -2.53 3.75 -0.74
CA GLU A 117 -3.19 5.05 -0.50
C GLU A 117 -4.45 4.90 0.36
N MET A 118 -5.30 3.92 0.04
CA MET A 118 -6.52 3.64 0.80
C MET A 118 -6.23 3.28 2.26
N ARG A 119 -5.16 2.50 2.52
CA ARG A 119 -4.72 2.22 3.88
C ARG A 119 -4.32 3.50 4.61
N GLY A 120 -3.62 4.41 3.95
CA GLY A 120 -3.25 5.72 4.49
C GLY A 120 -4.47 6.54 4.91
N TYR A 121 -5.52 6.57 4.08
CA TYR A 121 -6.78 7.23 4.42
C TYR A 121 -7.47 6.60 5.64
N ILE A 122 -7.56 5.27 5.69
CA ILE A 122 -8.16 4.56 6.84
C ILE A 122 -7.42 4.88 8.14
N LEU A 123 -6.08 4.88 8.11
CA LEU A 123 -5.27 5.20 9.29
C LEU A 123 -5.45 6.66 9.72
N SER A 124 -5.50 7.60 8.78
CA SER A 124 -5.76 9.02 9.03
C SER A 124 -7.15 9.28 9.63
N ASP A 125 -8.19 8.66 9.07
CA ASP A 125 -9.56 8.77 9.58
C ASP A 125 -9.68 8.15 10.98
N THR A 126 -9.02 7.03 11.22
CA THR A 126 -8.97 6.38 12.54
C THR A 126 -8.27 7.28 13.57
N LYS A 127 -7.17 7.96 13.19
CA LYS A 127 -6.49 8.96 14.04
C LYS A 127 -7.44 10.08 14.43
N ARG A 128 -8.18 10.62 13.45
CA ARG A 128 -9.16 11.68 13.67
C ARG A 128 -10.29 11.22 14.60
N LEU A 129 -10.75 9.98 14.47
CA LEU A 129 -11.76 9.41 15.36
C LEU A 129 -11.27 9.36 16.81
N TYR A 130 -10.03 8.90 17.03
CA TYR A 130 -9.42 8.91 18.36
C TYR A 130 -9.31 10.31 18.96
N GLU A 131 -8.87 11.29 18.18
CA GLU A 131 -8.77 12.69 18.63
C GLU A 131 -10.14 13.26 19.03
N LEU A 132 -11.20 12.93 18.29
CA LEU A 132 -12.56 13.35 18.62
C LEU A 132 -13.07 12.69 19.89
N ALA A 133 -12.83 11.38 20.05
CA ALA A 133 -13.23 10.64 21.25
C ALA A 133 -12.55 11.20 22.52
N LEU A 134 -11.24 11.50 22.46
CA LEU A 134 -10.50 12.10 23.58
C LEU A 134 -11.06 13.47 23.96
N LYS A 135 -11.32 14.33 22.98
CA LYS A 135 -11.93 15.65 23.23
C LYS A 135 -13.31 15.53 23.87
N GLN A 136 -14.11 14.57 23.43
CA GLN A 136 -15.42 14.31 24.03
C GLN A 136 -15.30 13.88 25.50
N GLU A 137 -14.34 13.01 25.81
CA GLU A 137 -14.10 12.56 27.18
C GLU A 137 -13.66 13.71 28.10
N GLU A 138 -12.76 14.58 27.63
CA GLU A 138 -12.32 15.79 28.35
C GLU A 138 -13.49 16.73 28.65
N LEU A 139 -14.33 17.00 27.65
CA LEU A 139 -15.52 17.84 27.82
C LEU A 139 -16.51 17.24 28.81
N ALA A 140 -16.75 15.94 28.75
CA ALA A 140 -17.64 15.25 29.69
C ALA A 140 -17.12 15.34 31.14
N LYS A 141 -15.81 15.16 31.35
CA LYS A 141 -15.16 15.34 32.66
C LYS A 141 -15.32 16.76 33.19
N LEU A 142 -15.09 17.77 32.35
CA LEU A 142 -15.23 19.19 32.71
C LEU A 142 -16.69 19.55 33.09
N LEU A 143 -17.66 19.05 32.33
CA LEU A 143 -19.07 19.28 32.62
C LEU A 143 -19.47 18.65 33.96
N ASN A 144 -19.04 17.41 34.22
CA ASN A 144 -19.31 16.73 35.47
C ASN A 144 -18.69 17.45 36.67
N SER A 145 -17.43 17.90 36.55
CA SER A 145 -16.78 18.63 37.64
C SER A 145 -17.49 19.96 37.95
N ARG A 146 -17.97 20.68 36.93
CA ARG A 146 -18.75 21.91 37.11
C ARG A 146 -20.11 21.64 37.75
N LEU A 147 -20.82 20.59 37.33
CA LEU A 147 -22.10 20.22 37.93
C LEU A 147 -21.94 19.86 39.42
N GLN A 148 -20.86 19.19 39.79
CA GLN A 148 -20.55 18.85 41.17
C GLN A 148 -20.18 20.08 42.00
N SER A 149 -19.47 21.07 41.44
CA SER A 149 -19.11 22.30 42.14
C SER A 149 -20.28 23.29 42.32
N THR A 150 -21.44 23.03 41.71
CA THR A 150 -22.63 23.90 41.79
C THR A 150 -23.68 23.36 42.77
N LYS A 151 -23.43 22.20 43.40
CA LYS A 151 -24.21 21.65 44.51
C LYS A 151 -23.53 21.95 45.83
#